data_AF-A0A154PEI8-F1
#
_entry.id   AF-A0A154PEI8-F1
#
_cell.length_a   1.000
_cell.length_b   1.000
_cell.length_c   1.000
_cell.angle_alpha   90.00
_cell.angle_beta   90.00
_cell.angle_gamma   90.00
#
_symmetry.space_group_name_H-M   'P 1'
#
loop_
_entity.id
_entity.type
_entity.pdbx_description
1 polymer ?
#
loop_
_entity_poly.entity_id
_entity_poly.type
_entity_poly.pdbx_seq_one_letter_code
_entity_poly.pdbx_strand_id
1 'polypeptide(L)'
;MGSLIKQNLTGEKMLWIQEHMEPDVCPYTPELTARLLEIYIARNDEELGQINIKRSIGGKRSRQHASREDVLRMTKQRELEEYNTCGIEIPDILNATQCDMLRKWNGELKYITNFKFRRFGRKHLNDALQKSNKPPKTYTNNAKVKVTEKPQISSEDVMSAGNEENSSLTKSTTPTEENQTTENPMEIE
;
A
#
# COMPACT_ATOMS: atom_id res chain seq x y z
N MET A 1 24.92 0.22 0.26
CA MET A 1 24.20 1.42 -0.23
C MET A 1 22.69 1.39 0.01
N GLY A 2 21.97 0.30 -0.32
CA GLY A 2 20.48 0.30 -0.31
C GLY A 2 19.76 0.74 0.98
N SER A 3 20.36 0.59 2.16
CA SER A 3 19.75 1.07 3.43
C SER A 3 19.59 2.59 3.47
N LEU A 4 20.61 3.34 3.02
CA LEU A 4 20.61 4.80 3.07
C LEU A 4 19.57 5.40 2.11
N ILE A 5 19.40 4.79 0.93
CA ILE A 5 18.38 5.19 -0.05
C ILE A 5 16.97 4.98 0.53
N LYS A 6 16.72 3.86 1.22
CA LYS A 6 15.45 3.63 1.93
C LYS A 6 15.22 4.66 3.03
N GLN A 7 16.25 4.99 3.80
CA GLN A 7 16.18 5.98 4.88
C GLN A 7 15.89 7.39 4.34
N ASN A 8 16.50 7.80 3.22
CA ASN A 8 16.17 9.04 2.50
C ASN A 8 14.69 9.05 2.10
N LEU A 9 14.22 8.01 1.41
CA LEU A 9 12.83 7.93 0.93
C LEU A 9 11.79 7.96 2.07
N THR A 10 12.10 7.33 3.22
CA THR A 10 11.29 7.45 4.44
C THR A 10 11.33 8.87 5.00
N GLY A 11 12.50 9.52 4.99
CA GLY A 11 12.65 10.90 5.44
C GLY A 11 11.88 11.91 4.59
N GLU A 12 11.98 11.80 3.26
CA GLU A 12 11.20 12.61 2.30
C GLU A 12 9.70 12.42 2.51
N LYS A 13 9.23 11.17 2.70
CA LYS A 13 7.83 10.87 3.03
C LYS A 13 7.40 11.54 4.34
N MET A 14 8.21 11.43 5.39
CA MET A 14 7.92 12.05 6.69
C MET A 14 7.87 13.58 6.62
N LEU A 15 8.78 14.19 5.85
CA LEU A 15 8.84 15.64 5.67
C LEU A 15 7.60 16.14 4.92
N TRP A 16 7.23 15.49 3.81
CA TRP A 16 6.00 15.82 3.09
C TRP A 16 4.78 15.74 4.01
N ILE A 17 4.69 14.69 4.85
CA ILE A 17 3.59 14.52 5.80
C ILE A 17 3.58 15.69 6.80
N GLN A 18 4.73 16.03 7.38
CA GLN A 18 4.89 17.14 8.33
C GLN A 18 4.47 18.49 7.72
N GLU A 19 4.83 18.76 6.47
CA GLU A 19 4.45 19.98 5.73
C GLU A 19 2.93 20.08 5.46
N HIS A 20 2.26 18.94 5.32
CA HIS A 20 0.81 18.85 5.05
C HIS A 20 -0.03 18.56 6.31
N MET A 21 0.57 18.61 7.50
CA MET A 21 -0.14 18.48 8.78
C MET A 21 -0.77 19.82 9.20
N GLU A 22 -1.97 19.76 9.78
CA GLU A 22 -2.68 20.91 10.33
C GLU A 22 -1.94 21.42 11.59
N PRO A 23 -1.74 22.73 11.74
CA PRO A 23 -0.88 23.29 12.79
C PRO A 23 -1.41 23.05 14.21
N ASP A 24 -2.72 22.92 14.39
CA ASP A 24 -3.36 22.90 15.72
C ASP A 24 -3.90 21.51 16.14
N VAL A 25 -3.76 20.48 15.30
CA VAL A 25 -4.27 19.13 15.59
C VAL A 25 -3.14 18.20 16.04
N CYS A 26 -3.21 17.77 17.30
CA CYS A 26 -2.37 16.72 17.87
C CYS A 26 -3.02 16.15 19.15
N PRO A 27 -3.25 14.83 19.30
CA PRO A 27 -3.04 13.77 18.31
C PRO A 27 -4.00 13.87 17.12
N TYR A 28 -3.67 13.20 16.02
CA TYR A 28 -4.56 13.10 14.87
C TYR A 28 -5.76 12.18 15.14
N THR A 29 -6.90 12.49 14.52
CA THR A 29 -8.01 11.54 14.40
C THR A 29 -7.75 10.57 13.22
N PRO A 30 -8.32 9.35 13.24
CA PRO A 30 -8.18 8.45 12.10
C PRO A 30 -8.81 8.99 10.81
N GLU A 31 -9.80 9.89 10.90
CA GLU A 31 -10.41 10.59 9.76
C GLU A 31 -9.41 11.54 9.10
N LEU A 32 -8.73 12.36 9.91
CA LEU A 32 -7.73 13.30 9.42
C LEU A 32 -6.50 12.57 8.89
N THR A 33 -6.11 11.44 9.50
CA THR A 33 -5.09 10.54 8.97
C THR A 33 -5.48 9.96 7.60
N ALA A 34 -6.73 9.53 7.40
CA ALA A 34 -7.21 9.04 6.10
C ALA A 34 -7.12 10.14 5.03
N ARG A 35 -7.62 11.34 5.34
CA ARG A 35 -7.56 12.50 4.45
C ARG A 35 -6.12 12.87 4.07
N LEU A 36 -5.20 12.89 5.05
CA LEU A 36 -3.78 13.19 4.82
C LEU A 36 -3.12 12.17 3.89
N LEU A 37 -3.44 10.88 4.04
CA LEU A 37 -2.94 9.83 3.14
C LEU A 37 -3.55 9.89 1.74
N GLU A 38 -4.81 10.29 1.61
CA GLU A 38 -5.46 10.50 0.31
C GLU A 38 -4.82 11.68 -0.44
N ILE A 39 -4.50 12.79 0.23
CA ILE A 39 -3.73 13.90 -0.34
C ILE A 39 -2.30 13.44 -0.70
N TYR A 40 -1.64 12.63 0.14
CA TYR A 40 -0.32 12.07 -0.16
C TYR A 40 -0.32 11.25 -1.46
N ILE A 41 -1.30 10.36 -1.67
CA ILE A 41 -1.42 9.56 -2.90
C ILE A 41 -1.74 10.47 -4.11
N ALA A 42 -2.55 11.51 -3.92
CA ALA A 42 -2.95 12.45 -4.96
C ALA A 42 -1.90 13.54 -5.26
N ARG A 43 -0.77 13.62 -4.53
CA ARG A 43 0.22 14.72 -4.64
C ARG A 43 0.79 14.95 -6.04
N ASN A 44 0.74 13.94 -6.91
CA ASN A 44 1.24 13.99 -8.28
C ASN A 44 0.15 14.24 -9.34
N ASP A 45 -1.12 14.38 -8.93
CA ASP A 45 -2.26 14.47 -9.85
C ASP A 45 -2.26 15.78 -10.64
N GLU A 46 -1.78 16.87 -10.04
CA GLU A 46 -1.59 18.14 -10.73
C GLU A 46 -0.56 17.99 -11.86
N GLU A 47 0.61 17.37 -11.60
CA GLU A 47 1.65 17.18 -12.60
C GLU A 47 1.16 16.25 -13.74
N LEU A 48 0.45 15.16 -13.40
CA LEU A 48 -0.20 14.30 -14.39
C LEU A 48 -1.21 15.08 -15.24
N GLY A 49 -2.01 15.97 -14.64
CA GLY A 49 -2.91 16.87 -15.34
C GLY A 49 -2.19 17.82 -16.29
N GLN A 50 -1.11 18.47 -15.84
CA GLN A 50 -0.28 19.34 -16.66
C GLN A 50 0.38 18.59 -17.84
N ILE A 51 0.86 17.36 -17.63
CA ILE A 51 1.39 16.50 -18.69
C ILE A 51 0.29 16.16 -19.70
N ASN A 52 -0.91 15.79 -19.25
CA ASN A 52 -2.04 15.47 -20.13
C ASN A 52 -2.47 16.67 -21.01
N ILE A 53 -2.50 17.88 -20.44
CA ILE A 53 -2.78 19.12 -21.20
C ILE A 53 -1.69 19.39 -22.24
N LYS A 54 -0.40 19.28 -21.87
CA LYS A 54 0.72 19.42 -22.82
C LYS A 54 0.67 18.37 -23.92
N ARG A 55 0.24 17.14 -23.59
CA ARG A 55 0.09 16.00 -24.51
C ARG A 55 -1.04 16.22 -25.52
N SER A 56 -2.17 16.80 -25.11
CA SER A 56 -3.32 17.08 -25.99
C SER A 56 -3.09 18.26 -26.94
N ILE A 57 -2.30 19.26 -26.52
CA ILE A 57 -1.97 20.43 -27.34
C ILE A 57 -0.75 20.17 -28.25
N GLY A 58 0.26 19.47 -27.74
CA GLY A 58 1.59 19.38 -28.37
C GLY A 58 1.73 18.29 -29.43
N GLY A 59 1.09 18.42 -30.60
CA GLY A 59 1.06 17.42 -31.69
C GLY A 59 2.31 16.52 -31.87
N LYS A 60 3.32 16.95 -32.63
CA LYS A 60 4.51 16.12 -32.95
C LYS A 60 5.45 15.84 -31.76
N ARG A 61 5.33 16.57 -30.64
CA ARG A 61 6.17 16.41 -29.43
C ARG A 61 5.42 15.83 -28.23
N SER A 62 4.20 15.32 -28.44
CA SER A 62 3.26 14.87 -27.41
C SER A 62 3.85 13.88 -26.40
N ARG A 63 4.81 13.04 -26.85
CA ARG A 63 5.46 12.00 -26.02
C ARG A 63 6.71 12.46 -25.24
N GLN A 64 7.11 13.74 -25.30
CA GLN A 64 8.34 14.22 -24.65
C GLN A 64 8.38 14.02 -23.12
N HIS A 65 7.21 13.85 -22.48
CA HIS A 65 7.08 13.61 -21.04
C HIS A 65 6.74 12.15 -20.66
N ALA A 66 6.70 11.21 -21.61
CA ALA A 66 6.18 9.86 -21.38
C ALA A 66 6.88 9.12 -20.23
N SER A 67 8.22 9.16 -20.16
CA SER A 67 8.99 8.55 -19.07
C SER A 67 8.61 9.11 -17.69
N ARG A 68 8.39 10.43 -17.57
CA ARG A 68 7.94 11.07 -16.33
C ARG A 68 6.49 10.70 -16.00
N GLU A 69 5.61 10.71 -17.00
CA GLU A 69 4.20 10.30 -16.88
C GLU A 69 4.10 8.87 -16.33
N ASP A 70 4.90 7.94 -16.86
CA ASP A 70 4.89 6.54 -16.46
C ASP A 70 5.44 6.34 -15.04
N VAL A 71 6.55 7.00 -14.67
CA VAL A 71 7.09 6.97 -13.30
C VAL A 71 6.06 7.50 -12.28
N LEU A 72 5.38 8.60 -12.59
CA LEU A 72 4.32 9.15 -11.74
C LEU A 72 3.13 8.21 -11.60
N ARG A 73 2.64 7.66 -12.72
CA ARG A 73 1.51 6.72 -12.75
C ARG A 73 1.83 5.44 -11.96
N MET A 74 3.03 4.88 -12.13
CA MET A 74 3.50 3.72 -11.37
C MET A 74 3.65 4.01 -9.88
N THR A 75 4.10 5.22 -9.52
CA THR A 75 4.26 5.64 -8.11
C THR A 75 2.89 5.76 -7.43
N LYS A 76 1.95 6.48 -8.06
CA LYS A 76 0.57 6.62 -7.56
C LYS A 76 -0.13 5.26 -7.44
N GLN A 77 0.01 4.41 -8.46
CA GLN A 77 -0.60 3.07 -8.45
C GLN A 77 -0.07 2.22 -7.30
N ARG A 78 1.24 2.20 -7.08
CA ARG A 78 1.85 1.48 -5.94
C ARG A 78 1.36 2.00 -4.59
N GLU A 79 1.32 3.31 -4.39
CA GLU A 79 0.88 3.90 -3.12
C GLU A 79 -0.62 3.67 -2.86
N LEU A 80 -1.44 3.69 -3.92
CA LEU A 80 -2.86 3.33 -3.86
C LEU A 80 -3.07 1.83 -3.55
N GLU A 81 -2.26 0.94 -4.14
CA GLU A 81 -2.26 -0.49 -3.83
C GLU A 81 -1.83 -0.75 -2.37
N GLU A 82 -0.76 -0.11 -1.90
CA GLU A 82 -0.32 -0.16 -0.50
C GLU A 82 -1.46 0.30 0.44
N TYR A 83 -2.10 1.44 0.18
CA TYR A 83 -3.19 1.96 1.01
C TYR A 83 -4.43 1.05 1.07
N ASN A 84 -4.77 0.38 -0.03
CA ASN A 84 -5.92 -0.53 -0.10
C ASN A 84 -5.61 -1.92 0.49
N THR A 85 -4.35 -2.35 0.53
CA THR A 85 -3.94 -3.70 0.96
C THR A 85 -3.33 -3.73 2.36
N CYS A 86 -2.03 -3.43 2.49
CA CYS A 86 -1.25 -3.59 3.73
C CYS A 86 -1.15 -2.32 4.59
N GLY A 87 -1.52 -1.18 4.02
CA GLY A 87 -1.41 0.15 4.62
C GLY A 87 -0.04 0.81 4.37
N ILE A 88 -0.07 2.13 4.13
CA ILE A 88 1.12 2.97 3.99
C ILE A 88 1.77 3.10 5.37
N GLU A 89 3.09 2.89 5.42
CA GLU A 89 3.89 3.00 6.64
C GLU A 89 4.33 4.46 6.88
N ILE A 90 3.88 5.04 7.99
CA ILE A 90 4.18 6.40 8.46
C ILE A 90 4.35 6.40 10.00
N PRO A 91 4.91 7.44 10.63
CA PRO A 91 4.93 7.56 12.10
C PRO A 91 3.51 7.52 12.70
N ASP A 92 3.36 7.02 13.92
CA ASP A 92 2.06 6.89 14.61
C ASP A 92 1.52 8.25 15.09
N ILE A 93 1.03 9.07 14.16
CA ILE A 93 0.46 10.42 14.42
C ILE A 93 -0.81 10.41 15.29
N LEU A 94 -1.42 9.24 15.53
CA LEU A 94 -2.48 9.06 16.52
C LEU A 94 -1.98 9.15 17.96
N ASN A 95 -0.67 9.09 18.19
CA ASN A 95 -0.05 9.30 19.49
C ASN A 95 0.49 10.74 19.61
N ALA A 96 0.02 11.49 20.61
CA ALA A 96 0.37 12.90 20.80
C ALA A 96 1.90 13.12 20.87
N THR A 97 2.64 12.29 21.61
CA THR A 97 4.09 12.40 21.74
C THR A 97 4.82 12.19 20.41
N GLN A 98 4.33 11.28 19.56
CA GLN A 98 4.93 11.02 18.24
C GLN A 98 4.56 12.09 17.22
N CYS A 99 3.32 12.58 17.27
CA CYS A 99 2.85 13.72 16.45
C CYS A 99 3.61 15.02 16.79
N ASP A 100 3.81 15.33 18.07
CA ASP A 100 4.63 16.48 18.51
C ASP A 100 6.11 16.33 18.11
N MET A 101 6.63 15.10 18.17
CA MET A 101 8.01 14.82 17.75
C MET A 101 8.18 14.97 16.24
N LEU A 102 7.20 14.55 15.45
CA LEU A 102 7.21 14.71 13.98
C LEU A 102 7.10 16.19 13.60
N ARG A 103 6.22 16.94 14.26
CA ARG A 103 6.05 18.40 14.09
C ARG A 103 7.33 19.20 14.32
N LYS A 104 8.15 18.77 15.30
CA LYS A 104 9.43 19.42 15.67
C LYS A 104 10.65 18.82 14.97
N TRP A 105 10.47 17.82 14.12
CA TRP A 105 11.56 17.19 13.39
C TRP A 105 12.08 18.13 12.30
N ASN A 106 13.38 18.08 12.03
CA ASN A 106 14.08 19.00 11.13
C ASN A 106 14.65 18.29 9.90
N GLY A 107 14.12 17.12 9.54
CA GLY A 107 14.63 16.30 8.44
C GLY A 107 15.86 15.46 8.78
N GLU A 108 16.45 15.56 9.98
CA GLU A 108 17.65 14.80 10.34
C GLU A 108 17.39 13.29 10.40
N LEU A 109 17.89 12.57 9.39
CA LEU A 109 17.65 11.15 9.14
C LEU A 109 18.06 10.23 10.29
N LYS A 110 19.07 10.60 11.09
CA LYS A 110 19.50 9.84 12.28
C LYS A 110 18.40 9.69 13.34
N TYR A 111 17.39 10.57 13.34
CA TYR A 111 16.27 10.49 14.27
C TYR A 111 15.09 9.67 13.75
N ILE A 112 15.12 9.20 12.50
CA ILE A 112 14.08 8.33 11.92
C ILE A 112 13.88 7.07 12.78
N THR A 113 14.94 6.49 13.32
CA THR A 113 14.87 5.29 14.19
C THR A 113 14.14 5.50 15.52
N ASN A 114 13.92 6.76 15.92
CA ASN A 114 13.24 7.09 17.18
C ASN A 114 11.71 7.13 17.00
N PHE A 115 11.23 7.18 15.77
CA PHE A 115 9.80 7.17 15.45
C PHE A 115 9.23 5.75 15.46
N LYS A 116 8.03 5.61 16.00
CA LYS A 116 7.23 4.39 15.93
C LYS A 116 6.43 4.41 14.65
N PHE A 117 6.87 3.63 13.67
CA PHE A 117 6.15 3.45 12.42
C PHE A 117 4.95 2.51 12.59
N ARG A 118 3.86 2.85 11.89
CA ARG A 118 2.63 2.08 11.85
C ARG A 118 2.04 2.12 10.45
N ARG A 119 1.36 1.03 10.06
CA ARG A 119 0.72 0.90 8.75
C ARG A 119 -0.74 1.33 8.80
N PHE A 120 -1.05 2.36 8.02
CA PHE A 120 -2.39 2.93 7.91
C PHE A 120 -2.95 2.59 6.52
N GLY A 121 -3.94 1.70 6.52
CA GLY A 121 -4.67 1.30 5.32
C GLY A 121 -6.14 1.62 5.46
N ARG A 122 -6.83 1.70 4.32
CA ARG A 122 -8.24 2.15 4.24
C ARG A 122 -9.18 1.36 5.17
N LYS A 123 -8.97 0.04 5.27
CA LYS A 123 -9.71 -0.85 6.20
C LYS A 123 -9.37 -0.56 7.66
N HIS A 124 -8.08 -0.46 8.01
CA HIS A 124 -7.63 -0.20 9.39
C HIS A 124 -8.13 1.13 9.95
N LEU A 125 -8.20 2.17 9.10
CA LEU A 125 -8.73 3.47 9.47
C LEU A 125 -10.25 3.41 9.67
N ASN A 126 -10.99 2.83 8.73
CA ASN A 126 -12.44 2.60 8.89
C ASN A 126 -12.77 1.79 10.17
N ASP A 127 -12.02 0.74 10.46
CA ASP A 127 -12.19 -0.05 11.70
C ASP A 127 -11.91 0.76 12.97
N ALA A 128 -10.99 1.73 12.92
CA ALA A 128 -10.73 2.64 14.03
C ALA A 128 -11.90 3.59 14.27
N LEU A 129 -12.50 4.13 13.20
CA LEU A 129 -13.71 4.98 13.25
C LEU A 129 -14.94 4.22 13.76
N GLN A 130 -15.08 2.95 13.37
CA GLN A 130 -16.16 2.09 13.87
C GLN A 130 -15.96 1.68 15.34
N LYS A 131 -14.74 1.78 15.89
CA LYS A 131 -14.44 1.53 17.31
C LYS A 131 -14.68 2.75 18.18
N SER A 132 -14.35 3.97 17.72
CA SER A 132 -14.65 5.20 18.48
C SER A 132 -16.15 5.46 18.63
N ASN A 133 -16.96 4.98 17.69
CA ASN A 133 -18.42 5.12 17.71
C ASN A 133 -19.17 4.00 18.47
N LYS A 134 -18.48 3.03 19.09
CA LYS A 134 -19.12 2.00 19.92
C LYS A 134 -19.04 2.38 21.40
N PRO A 135 -20.15 2.33 22.16
CA PRO A 135 -20.10 2.57 23.60
C PRO A 135 -19.17 1.54 24.28
N PRO A 136 -18.49 1.93 25.38
CA PRO A 136 -17.54 1.05 26.05
C PRO A 136 -18.23 -0.23 26.51
N LYS A 137 -17.75 -1.38 26.03
CA LYS A 137 -18.18 -2.68 26.56
C LYS A 137 -17.74 -2.77 28.01
N THR A 138 -18.70 -2.78 28.93
CA THR A 138 -18.48 -3.07 30.34
C THR A 138 -17.89 -4.48 30.47
N TYR A 139 -16.67 -4.58 30.97
CA TYR A 139 -16.05 -5.85 31.32
C TYR A 139 -16.69 -6.38 32.61
N THR A 140 -17.59 -7.35 32.51
CA THR A 140 -18.05 -8.13 33.67
C THR A 140 -16.96 -9.12 34.06
N ASN A 141 -16.22 -8.78 35.13
CA ASN A 141 -15.23 -9.65 35.74
C ASN A 141 -15.91 -10.84 36.45
N ASN A 142 -16.01 -11.98 35.76
CA ASN A 142 -16.45 -13.23 36.37
C ASN A 142 -15.30 -14.24 36.34
N ALA A 143 -14.40 -14.10 37.31
CA ALA A 143 -13.38 -15.11 37.58
C ALA A 143 -14.05 -16.45 37.96
N LYS A 144 -13.73 -17.52 37.23
CA LYS A 144 -13.83 -18.88 37.77
C LYS A 144 -12.66 -19.72 37.31
N VAL A 145 -11.62 -19.71 38.15
CA VAL A 145 -10.57 -20.72 38.14
C VAL A 145 -11.23 -22.08 38.30
N LYS A 146 -10.94 -23.02 37.39
CA LYS A 146 -11.01 -24.46 37.69
C LYS A 146 -9.88 -25.16 36.97
N VAL A 147 -8.85 -25.49 37.74
CA VAL A 147 -7.76 -26.37 37.32
C VAL A 147 -8.27 -27.82 37.36
N THR A 148 -7.57 -28.70 36.64
CA THR A 148 -7.23 -30.08 37.05
C THR A 148 -7.73 -31.21 36.13
N GLU A 149 -6.72 -31.91 35.59
CA GLU A 149 -6.62 -33.33 35.16
C GLU A 149 -7.03 -33.86 33.77
N LYS A 150 -6.18 -34.81 33.35
CA LYS A 150 -6.10 -35.66 32.14
C LYS A 150 -6.18 -37.12 32.65
N PRO A 151 -6.75 -38.10 31.92
CA PRO A 151 -5.97 -38.95 30.98
C PRO A 151 -6.76 -39.28 29.67
N GLN A 152 -6.20 -39.52 28.47
CA GLN A 152 -5.29 -40.58 27.94
C GLN A 152 -5.90 -41.99 27.74
N ILE A 153 -5.50 -42.67 26.62
CA ILE A 153 -5.87 -44.02 26.06
C ILE A 153 -7.01 -43.92 25.01
N SER A 154 -6.78 -44.02 23.68
CA SER A 154 -6.44 -45.16 22.76
C SER A 154 -7.64 -46.13 22.51
N SER A 155 -7.84 -46.79 21.34
CA SER A 155 -7.04 -47.01 20.12
C SER A 155 -7.93 -47.25 18.86
N GLU A 156 -7.31 -47.24 17.67
CA GLU A 156 -7.53 -48.13 16.49
C GLU A 156 -8.94 -48.39 15.86
N ASP A 157 -9.09 -48.05 14.56
CA ASP A 157 -9.35 -48.97 13.42
C ASP A 157 -9.49 -48.15 12.09
N VAL A 158 -8.58 -48.23 11.10
CA VAL A 158 -8.37 -49.25 10.03
C VAL A 158 -9.11 -48.94 8.69
N MET A 159 -8.28 -48.56 7.70
CA MET A 159 -8.34 -48.78 6.23
C MET A 159 -9.65 -49.24 5.54
N SER A 160 -10.00 -48.61 4.40
CA SER A 160 -9.99 -49.27 3.07
C SER A 160 -10.18 -48.27 1.90
N ALA A 161 -10.06 -48.74 0.65
CA ALA A 161 -9.77 -47.94 -0.56
C ALA A 161 -10.71 -48.17 -1.78
N GLY A 162 -10.64 -47.26 -2.76
CA GLY A 162 -11.30 -47.30 -4.09
C GLY A 162 -12.84 -47.14 -4.05
N ASN A 163 -13.59 -46.83 -5.12
CA ASN A 163 -13.37 -46.33 -6.50
C ASN A 163 -14.76 -45.78 -6.98
N GLU A 164 -15.03 -45.19 -8.16
CA GLU A 164 -14.33 -45.04 -9.45
C GLU A 164 -14.84 -43.77 -10.23
N GLU A 165 -14.30 -43.58 -11.45
CA GLU A 165 -14.70 -42.73 -12.60
C GLU A 165 -16.03 -41.93 -12.68
N ASN A 166 -15.92 -40.69 -13.22
CA ASN A 166 -16.50 -40.37 -14.55
C ASN A 166 -15.93 -39.07 -15.19
N SER A 167 -15.53 -39.18 -16.47
CA SER A 167 -15.98 -38.37 -17.64
C SER A 167 -15.97 -36.82 -17.57
N SER A 168 -15.44 -36.01 -18.51
CA SER A 168 -14.85 -36.25 -19.84
C SER A 168 -14.07 -35.02 -20.37
N LEU A 169 -13.11 -35.27 -21.28
CA LEU A 169 -12.80 -34.62 -22.59
C LEU A 169 -13.31 -33.17 -22.87
N THR A 170 -12.61 -32.23 -23.56
CA THR A 170 -11.64 -32.28 -24.69
C THR A 170 -10.73 -31.02 -24.71
N LYS A 171 -9.43 -31.06 -25.11
CA LYS A 171 -8.82 -30.70 -26.44
C LYS A 171 -9.23 -29.31 -27.01
N SER A 172 -8.42 -28.48 -27.68
CA SER A 172 -7.14 -28.63 -28.42
C SER A 172 -6.55 -27.24 -28.81
N THR A 173 -5.23 -26.97 -28.76
CA THR A 173 -4.25 -26.95 -29.90
C THR A 173 -4.02 -25.59 -30.62
N THR A 174 -2.77 -25.09 -30.59
CA THR A 174 -2.10 -24.09 -31.49
C THR A 174 -1.66 -24.74 -32.83
N PRO A 175 -1.18 -24.10 -33.94
CA PRO A 175 -0.32 -22.88 -34.01
C PRO A 175 -0.42 -22.04 -35.34
N THR A 176 0.69 -21.43 -35.79
CA THR A 176 1.00 -20.84 -37.14
C THR A 176 0.37 -19.45 -37.44
N GLU A 177 0.99 -18.50 -38.16
CA GLU A 177 2.16 -18.55 -39.08
C GLU A 177 3.18 -17.39 -38.87
N GLU A 178 4.44 -17.65 -39.22
CA GLU A 178 5.44 -16.63 -39.57
C GLU A 178 5.28 -16.26 -41.06
N ASN A 179 5.58 -15.02 -41.45
CA ASN A 179 5.80 -14.72 -42.87
C ASN A 179 6.90 -13.66 -43.08
N GLN A 180 7.78 -13.88 -44.06
CA GLN A 180 8.94 -13.05 -44.39
C GLN A 180 8.74 -12.32 -45.72
N THR A 181 9.03 -11.02 -45.77
CA THR A 181 9.31 -10.25 -47.01
C THR A 181 10.07 -8.98 -46.57
N THR A 182 11.40 -8.95 -46.53
CA THR A 182 12.35 -8.55 -47.61
C THR A 182 12.21 -7.11 -48.13
N GLU A 183 13.37 -6.51 -48.43
CA GLU A 183 13.62 -5.27 -49.19
C GLU A 183 13.76 -3.91 -48.45
N ASN A 184 15.00 -3.65 -48.02
CA ASN A 184 15.75 -2.41 -48.30
C ASN A 184 16.90 -2.81 -49.27
N PRO A 185 17.60 -1.92 -50.01
CA PRO A 185 17.70 -0.46 -49.81
C PRO A 185 17.52 0.40 -51.09
N MET A 186 17.45 1.73 -50.94
CA MET A 186 17.97 2.66 -51.95
C MET A 186 18.35 4.00 -51.32
N GLU A 187 19.66 4.26 -51.26
CA GLU A 187 20.22 5.61 -51.08
C GLU A 187 20.15 6.35 -52.42
N ILE A 188 19.85 7.65 -52.39
CA ILE A 188 20.11 8.58 -53.50
C ILE A 188 20.64 9.88 -52.87
N GLU A 189 21.74 10.40 -53.42
CA GLU A 189 22.40 11.67 -53.06
C GLU A 189 21.55 12.90 -53.37
#